data_AF-A0A1M5UVY8-F1
#
_entry.id   AF-A0A1M5UVY8-F1
#
_cell.length_a   1.000
_cell.length_b   1.000
_cell.length_c   1.000
_cell.angle_alpha   90.00
_cell.angle_beta   90.00
_cell.angle_gamma   90.00
#
_symmetry.space_group_name_H-M   'P 1'
#
loop_
_entity.id
_entity.type
_entity.pdbx_description
1 polymer ?
#
loop_
_entity_poly.entity_id
_entity_poly.type
_entity_poly.pdbx_seq_one_letter_code
_entity_poly.pdbx_strand_id
1 'polypeptide(L)'
;MEETKVFNMITKILIAVFIISILAFAFSYFNISNVKDIEKENIELKEKLTELAKKESDIEEKYTAENIKFEEVELNFASKYGYDYTEKESDIVKSELDTLKNRNVEIKSQLQDEIKKYSDYYSGDYYKSENVEEVIAKFTSLSSISDVDYLTTDLYEYSDIESFISEAKNSGTIKYLSSQNKSDIKSDILFFTTVMYSKNLFEIGNGLSDIGENLNKIYAQIVSITDVYKNMETFGIKTGKLSYSNLENLKKNSLPLIREYFENKGVIESLESLGEDNEKFK
;
A
#
# COMPACT_ATOMS: atom_id res chain seq x y z
N MET A 1 -38.40 50.11 112.24
CA MET A 1 -37.54 48.90 112.07
C MET A 1 -37.90 48.07 110.82
N GLU A 2 -39.05 48.33 110.15
CA GLU A 2 -39.42 47.71 108.86
C GLU A 2 -38.83 48.40 107.62
N GLU A 3 -38.73 49.74 107.60
CA GLU A 3 -38.21 50.49 106.44
C GLU A 3 -36.77 50.11 106.06
N THR A 4 -35.93 49.81 107.06
CA THR A 4 -34.53 49.39 106.86
C THR A 4 -34.42 48.00 106.23
N LYS A 5 -35.42 47.12 106.44
CA LYS A 5 -35.47 45.79 105.81
C LYS A 5 -35.93 45.88 104.35
N VAL A 6 -36.92 46.72 104.06
CA VAL A 6 -37.43 46.96 102.70
C VAL A 6 -36.34 47.62 101.85
N PHE A 7 -35.66 48.64 102.37
CA PHE A 7 -34.54 49.30 101.67
C PHE A 7 -33.42 48.31 101.34
N ASN A 8 -32.99 47.49 102.31
CA ASN A 8 -31.94 46.49 102.11
C ASN A 8 -32.35 45.37 101.14
N MET A 9 -33.64 45.02 101.09
CA MET A 9 -34.20 44.08 100.11
C MET A 9 -34.18 44.67 98.69
N ILE A 10 -34.60 45.93 98.52
CA ILE A 10 -34.56 46.64 97.24
C ILE A 10 -33.11 46.80 96.75
N THR A 11 -32.16 47.15 97.62
CA THR A 11 -30.75 47.25 97.25
C THR A 11 -30.18 45.91 96.77
N LYS A 12 -30.52 44.80 97.43
CA LYS A 12 -30.10 43.46 96.99
C LYS A 12 -30.70 43.07 95.64
N ILE A 13 -31.97 43.39 95.40
CA ILE A 13 -32.63 43.16 94.10
C ILE A 13 -31.95 43.99 93.00
N LEU A 14 -31.66 45.26 93.25
CA LEU A 14 -30.97 46.13 92.29
C LEU A 14 -29.56 45.63 91.97
N ILE A 15 -28.82 45.15 92.97
CA ILE A 15 -27.50 44.53 92.76
C ILE A 15 -27.63 43.24 91.93
N ALA A 16 -28.63 42.40 92.21
CA ALA A 16 -28.87 41.19 91.44
C ALA A 16 -29.23 41.51 89.97
N VAL A 17 -30.09 42.50 89.74
CA VAL A 17 -30.42 42.99 88.39
C VAL A 17 -29.17 43.52 87.69
N PHE A 18 -28.34 44.31 88.38
CA PHE A 18 -27.11 44.86 87.82
C PHE A 18 -26.11 43.77 87.41
N ILE A 19 -25.92 42.73 88.23
CA ILE A 19 -25.07 41.58 87.91
C ILE A 19 -25.61 40.83 86.69
N ILE A 20 -26.93 40.59 86.63
CA ILE A 20 -27.57 39.94 85.47
C ILE A 20 -27.40 40.79 84.21
N SER A 21 -27.53 42.12 84.30
CA SER A 21 -27.28 43.02 83.18
C SER A 21 -25.84 43.01 82.70
N ILE A 22 -24.85 42.95 83.62
CA ILE A 22 -23.43 42.81 83.24
C ILE A 22 -23.19 41.48 82.54
N LEU A 23 -23.73 40.39 83.06
CA LEU A 23 -23.59 39.06 82.47
C LEU A 23 -24.24 38.99 81.08
N ALA A 24 -25.43 39.58 80.91
CA ALA A 24 -26.10 39.67 79.63
C ALA A 24 -25.33 40.54 78.62
N PHE A 25 -24.74 41.65 79.08
CA PHE A 25 -23.94 42.53 78.23
C PHE A 25 -22.62 41.86 77.81
N ALA A 26 -21.95 41.17 78.73
CA ALA A 26 -20.74 40.39 78.43
C ALA A 26 -21.05 39.25 77.45
N PHE A 27 -22.12 38.49 77.67
CA PHE A 27 -22.56 37.43 76.76
C PHE A 27 -22.90 37.97 75.36
N SER A 28 -23.61 39.09 75.28
CA SER A 28 -23.92 39.78 74.02
C SER A 28 -22.65 40.25 73.31
N TYR A 29 -21.71 40.86 74.03
CA TYR A 29 -20.44 41.34 73.48
C TYR A 29 -19.57 40.18 72.94
N PHE A 30 -19.45 39.08 73.69
CA PHE A 30 -18.72 37.89 73.24
C PHE A 30 -19.37 37.24 72.01
N ASN A 31 -20.70 37.14 71.97
CA ASN A 31 -21.39 36.63 70.78
C ASN A 31 -21.22 37.54 69.57
N ILE A 32 -21.26 38.86 69.73
CA ILE A 32 -21.01 39.81 68.63
C ILE A 32 -19.56 39.69 68.13
N SER A 33 -18.58 39.52 69.01
CA SER A 33 -17.19 39.30 68.61
C SER A 33 -17.03 37.99 67.84
N ASN A 34 -17.56 36.88 68.36
CA ASN A 34 -17.50 35.58 67.70
C ASN A 34 -18.20 35.59 66.33
N VAL A 35 -19.34 36.27 66.20
CA VAL A 35 -20.05 36.42 64.92
C VAL A 35 -19.21 37.20 63.92
N LYS A 36 -18.50 38.25 64.35
CA LYS A 36 -17.59 39.01 63.48
C LYS A 36 -16.38 38.18 63.03
N ASP A 37 -15.82 37.37 63.92
CA ASP A 37 -14.70 36.48 63.57
C ASP A 37 -15.13 35.40 62.57
N ILE A 38 -16.32 34.81 62.77
CA ILE A 38 -16.93 33.85 61.82
C ILE A 38 -17.25 34.51 60.47
N GLU A 39 -17.73 35.74 60.47
CA GLU A 39 -18.01 36.49 59.23
C GLU A 39 -16.73 36.77 58.46
N LYS A 40 -15.65 37.16 59.16
CA LYS A 40 -14.34 37.36 58.57
C LYS A 40 -13.76 36.06 57.99
N GLU A 41 -13.82 34.96 58.74
CA GLU A 41 -13.35 33.64 58.27
C GLU A 41 -14.14 33.18 57.03
N ASN A 42 -15.46 33.42 57.00
CA ASN A 42 -16.28 33.10 55.83
C ASN A 42 -15.92 33.92 54.59
N ILE A 43 -15.56 35.20 54.75
CA ILE A 43 -15.07 36.05 53.66
C ILE A 43 -13.75 35.47 53.13
N GLU A 44 -12.79 35.17 54.02
CA GLU A 44 -11.49 34.59 53.65
C GLU A 44 -11.65 33.23 52.95
N LEU A 45 -12.54 32.36 53.43
CA LEU A 45 -12.82 31.07 52.81
C LEU A 45 -13.48 31.20 51.43
N LYS A 46 -14.39 32.17 51.25
CA LYS A 46 -14.99 32.48 49.94
C LYS A 46 -13.96 33.00 48.94
N GLU A 47 -13.03 33.83 49.38
CA GLU A 47 -11.93 34.31 48.55
C GLU A 47 -11.02 33.15 48.13
N LYS A 48 -10.64 32.27 49.08
CA LYS A 48 -9.86 31.05 48.77
C LYS A 48 -10.58 30.10 47.81
N LEU A 49 -11.89 29.89 47.98
CA LEU A 49 -12.69 29.07 47.07
C LEU A 49 -12.72 29.67 45.66
N THR A 50 -12.89 30.98 45.55
CA THR A 50 -12.84 31.69 44.27
C THR A 50 -11.46 31.54 43.61
N GLU A 51 -10.39 31.67 44.38
CA GLU A 51 -9.02 31.48 43.87
C GLU A 51 -8.77 30.04 43.40
N LEU A 52 -9.23 29.04 44.15
CA LEU A 52 -9.11 27.63 43.77
C LEU A 52 -9.92 27.30 42.51
N ALA A 53 -11.16 27.77 42.41
CA ALA A 53 -11.99 27.59 41.22
C ALA A 53 -11.33 28.20 39.97
N LYS A 54 -10.69 29.37 40.13
CA LYS A 54 -9.91 29.98 39.04
C LYS A 54 -8.70 29.13 38.64
N LYS A 55 -7.96 28.59 39.61
CA LYS A 55 -6.81 27.70 39.34
C LYS A 55 -7.25 26.41 38.64
N GLU A 56 -8.38 25.83 39.03
CA GLU A 56 -8.95 24.65 38.39
C GLU A 56 -9.29 24.92 36.93
N SER A 57 -9.99 26.02 36.65
CA SER A 57 -10.30 26.47 35.28
C SER A 57 -9.02 26.70 34.45
N ASP A 58 -8.01 27.39 35.01
CA ASP A 58 -6.74 27.64 34.33
C ASP A 58 -5.98 26.34 34.02
N ILE A 59 -6.09 25.31 34.87
CA ILE A 59 -5.48 24.00 34.67
C ILE A 59 -6.21 23.23 33.57
N GLU A 60 -7.55 23.24 33.58
CA GLU A 60 -8.37 22.56 32.59
C GLU A 60 -8.15 23.13 31.17
N GLU A 61 -8.07 24.46 31.06
CA GLU A 61 -7.74 25.13 29.80
C GLU A 61 -6.35 24.74 29.29
N LYS A 62 -5.35 24.73 30.18
CA LYS A 62 -3.98 24.32 29.82
C LYS A 62 -3.91 22.85 29.41
N TYR A 63 -4.60 21.96 30.13
CA TYR A 63 -4.65 20.54 29.81
C TYR A 63 -5.25 20.32 28.42
N THR A 64 -6.38 20.98 28.13
CA THR A 64 -7.05 20.89 26.83
C THR A 64 -6.16 21.42 25.71
N ALA A 65 -5.52 22.57 25.91
CA ALA A 65 -4.62 23.15 24.93
C ALA A 65 -3.38 22.27 24.65
N GLU A 66 -2.79 21.68 25.69
CA GLU A 66 -1.68 20.73 25.52
C GLU A 66 -2.11 19.44 24.84
N ASN A 67 -3.31 18.92 25.14
CA ASN A 67 -3.82 17.73 24.47
C ASN A 67 -4.05 17.96 22.96
N ILE A 68 -4.58 19.13 22.57
CA ILE A 68 -4.72 19.51 21.16
C ILE A 68 -3.35 19.57 20.47
N LYS A 69 -2.35 20.19 21.11
CA LYS A 69 -0.99 20.23 20.56
C LYS A 69 -0.38 18.84 20.43
N PHE A 70 -0.63 17.96 21.39
CA PHE A 70 -0.15 16.59 21.35
C PHE A 70 -0.75 15.85 20.15
N GLU A 71 -2.08 15.89 19.98
CA GLU A 71 -2.78 15.31 18.83
C GLU A 71 -2.27 15.88 17.48
N GLU A 72 -2.03 17.20 17.41
CA GLU A 72 -1.43 17.82 16.22
C GLU A 72 -0.02 17.29 15.95
N VAL A 73 0.80 17.07 16.99
CA VAL A 73 2.14 16.49 16.85
C VAL A 73 2.07 15.05 16.37
N GLU A 74 1.15 14.24 16.91
CA GLU A 74 0.94 12.85 16.47
C GLU A 74 0.52 12.77 15.00
N LEU A 75 -0.48 13.57 14.60
CA LEU A 75 -0.94 13.64 13.21
C LEU A 75 0.18 14.11 12.28
N ASN A 76 0.96 15.11 12.70
CA ASN A 76 2.11 15.58 11.93
C ASN A 76 3.20 14.51 11.81
N PHE A 77 3.44 13.71 12.86
CA PHE A 77 4.38 12.60 12.81
C PHE A 77 3.92 11.56 11.79
N ALA A 78 2.69 11.05 11.94
CA ALA A 78 2.12 10.03 11.07
C ALA A 78 2.08 10.50 9.61
N SER A 79 1.66 11.75 9.35
CA SER A 79 1.65 12.32 8.00
C SER A 79 3.05 12.49 7.41
N LYS A 80 4.07 12.76 8.23
CA LYS A 80 5.43 13.03 7.74
C LYS A 80 6.19 11.73 7.46
N TYR A 81 6.05 10.74 8.33
CA TYR A 81 6.84 9.50 8.27
C TYR A 81 6.05 8.30 7.75
N GLY A 82 4.72 8.41 7.66
CA GLY A 82 3.86 7.37 7.09
C GLY A 82 3.60 6.18 8.01
N TYR A 83 3.96 6.26 9.31
CA TYR A 83 3.71 5.22 10.29
C TYR A 83 3.42 5.80 11.67
N ASP A 84 2.77 5.01 12.53
CA ASP A 84 2.48 5.34 13.92
C ASP A 84 3.68 4.99 14.82
N TYR A 85 4.20 5.98 15.56
CA TYR A 85 5.34 5.79 16.46
C TYR A 85 5.03 4.91 17.68
N THR A 86 3.74 4.63 17.93
CA THR A 86 3.29 3.74 19.00
C THR A 86 3.23 2.27 18.56
N GLU A 87 3.25 2.00 17.25
CA GLU A 87 3.32 0.65 16.73
C GLU A 87 4.71 0.04 16.93
N LYS A 88 4.76 -1.28 17.14
CA LYS A 88 6.04 -1.98 17.18
C LYS A 88 6.64 -2.01 15.78
N GLU A 89 7.94 -1.75 15.69
CA GLU A 89 8.70 -1.82 14.43
C GLU A 89 8.45 -3.13 13.66
N SER A 90 8.32 -4.27 14.37
CA SER A 90 8.00 -5.56 13.76
C SER A 90 6.64 -5.60 13.06
N ASP A 91 5.65 -4.90 13.61
CA ASP A 91 4.29 -4.86 13.08
C ASP A 91 4.23 -3.95 11.85
N ILE A 92 4.95 -2.83 11.87
CA ILE A 92 5.13 -1.92 10.73
C ILE A 92 5.81 -2.65 9.57
N VAL A 93 6.95 -3.32 9.82
CA VAL A 93 7.68 -4.08 8.80
C VAL A 93 6.79 -5.18 8.20
N LYS A 94 6.03 -5.89 9.04
CA LYS A 94 5.11 -6.92 8.57
C LYS A 94 3.98 -6.34 7.70
N SER A 95 3.38 -5.23 8.11
CA SER A 95 2.33 -4.56 7.34
C SER A 95 2.83 -4.09 5.97
N GLU A 96 4.04 -3.53 5.91
CA GLU A 96 4.67 -3.13 4.65
C GLU A 96 4.98 -4.33 3.76
N LEU A 97 5.52 -5.42 4.33
CA LEU A 97 5.76 -6.67 3.60
C LEU A 97 4.47 -7.23 2.99
N ASP A 98 3.38 -7.28 3.76
CA ASP A 98 2.09 -7.77 3.27
C ASP A 98 1.54 -6.84 2.16
N THR A 99 1.69 -5.52 2.31
CA THR A 99 1.29 -4.52 1.31
C THR A 99 2.05 -4.72 0.00
N LEU A 100 3.38 -4.84 0.05
CA LEU A 100 4.22 -5.04 -1.13
C LEU A 100 3.95 -6.40 -1.81
N LYS A 101 3.77 -7.46 -1.02
CA LYS A 101 3.42 -8.80 -1.54
C LYS A 101 2.08 -8.80 -2.25
N ASN A 102 1.06 -8.17 -1.66
CA ASN A 102 -0.26 -8.02 -2.28
C ASN A 102 -0.17 -7.18 -3.57
N ARG A 103 0.59 -6.08 -3.54
CA ARG A 103 0.81 -5.26 -4.73
C ARG A 103 1.48 -6.05 -5.86
N ASN A 104 2.43 -6.92 -5.56
CA ASN A 104 3.04 -7.80 -6.55
C ASN A 104 2.07 -8.82 -7.16
N VAL A 105 1.10 -9.32 -6.38
CA VAL A 105 0.01 -10.15 -6.91
C VAL A 105 -0.88 -9.35 -7.87
N GLU A 106 -1.25 -8.12 -7.49
CA GLU A 106 -2.04 -7.23 -8.36
C GLU A 106 -1.31 -6.90 -9.66
N ILE A 107 -0.01 -6.60 -9.60
CA ILE A 107 0.81 -6.32 -10.77
C ILE A 107 0.78 -7.50 -11.75
N LYS A 108 0.90 -8.74 -11.25
CA LYS A 108 0.80 -9.93 -12.10
C LYS A 108 -0.58 -10.02 -12.77
N SER A 109 -1.67 -9.77 -12.04
CA SER A 109 -3.01 -9.75 -12.62
C SER A 109 -3.16 -8.65 -13.69
N GLN A 110 -2.67 -7.44 -13.41
CA GLN A 110 -2.71 -6.32 -14.36
C GLN A 110 -1.90 -6.62 -15.62
N LEU A 111 -0.74 -7.26 -15.48
CA LEU A 111 0.10 -7.68 -16.60
C LEU A 111 -0.59 -8.76 -17.44
N GLN A 112 -1.25 -9.73 -16.80
CA GLN A 112 -2.03 -10.77 -17.49
C GLN A 112 -3.18 -10.15 -18.30
N ASP A 113 -3.92 -9.22 -17.70
CA ASP A 113 -5.00 -8.49 -18.38
C ASP A 113 -4.47 -7.66 -19.55
N GLU A 114 -3.32 -7.01 -19.39
CA GLU A 114 -2.70 -6.24 -20.46
C GLU A 114 -2.28 -7.15 -21.61
N ILE A 115 -1.64 -8.29 -21.32
CA ILE A 115 -1.27 -9.29 -22.34
C ILE A 115 -2.52 -9.74 -23.08
N LYS A 116 -3.56 -10.16 -22.37
CA LYS A 116 -4.82 -10.71 -22.92
C LYS A 116 -5.51 -9.80 -23.94
N LYS A 117 -5.39 -8.47 -23.81
CA LYS A 117 -5.92 -7.50 -24.80
C LYS A 117 -5.35 -7.69 -26.21
N TYR A 118 -4.18 -8.32 -26.32
CA TYR A 118 -3.46 -8.54 -27.58
C TYR A 118 -3.50 -10.01 -28.03
N SER A 119 -4.49 -10.80 -27.58
CA SER A 119 -4.59 -12.23 -27.92
C SER A 119 -4.64 -12.56 -29.41
N ASP A 120 -5.13 -11.62 -30.22
CA ASP A 120 -5.13 -11.71 -31.68
C ASP A 120 -3.72 -11.85 -32.30
N TYR A 121 -2.66 -11.40 -31.61
CA TYR A 121 -1.27 -11.51 -32.05
C TYR A 121 -0.68 -12.91 -31.87
N TYR A 122 -1.32 -13.74 -31.06
CA TYR A 122 -0.83 -15.06 -30.69
C TYR A 122 -1.97 -16.06 -30.61
N SER A 123 -2.87 -16.02 -31.58
CA SER A 123 -3.98 -16.95 -31.71
C SER A 123 -3.65 -18.07 -32.70
N GLY A 124 -4.14 -19.28 -32.44
CA GLY A 124 -4.03 -20.40 -33.38
C GLY A 124 -4.01 -21.76 -32.69
N ASP A 125 -4.50 -22.78 -33.38
CA ASP A 125 -4.52 -24.14 -32.83
C ASP A 125 -3.12 -24.78 -32.82
N TYR A 126 -2.20 -24.25 -33.63
CA TYR A 126 -0.82 -24.70 -33.67
C TYR A 126 -0.07 -24.52 -32.35
N TYR A 127 -0.49 -23.62 -31.44
CA TYR A 127 0.08 -23.54 -30.09
C TYR A 127 -0.24 -24.74 -29.20
N LYS A 128 -1.32 -25.46 -29.51
CA LYS A 128 -1.76 -26.66 -28.77
C LYS A 128 -1.12 -27.93 -29.30
N SER A 129 -0.42 -27.86 -30.43
CA SER A 129 0.26 -28.99 -31.04
C SER A 129 1.62 -29.24 -30.39
N GLU A 130 1.94 -30.50 -30.13
CA GLU A 130 3.28 -30.90 -29.68
C GLU A 130 4.36 -30.53 -30.71
N ASN A 131 3.98 -30.44 -31.99
CA ASN A 131 4.87 -30.08 -33.09
C ASN A 131 5.50 -28.69 -32.93
N VAL A 132 4.83 -27.74 -32.26
CA VAL A 132 5.36 -26.37 -32.10
C VAL A 132 6.69 -26.36 -31.33
N GLU A 133 6.80 -27.17 -30.26
CA GLU A 133 8.00 -27.23 -29.43
C GLU A 133 9.15 -27.90 -30.17
N GLU A 134 8.84 -28.97 -30.90
CA GLU A 134 9.84 -29.70 -31.69
C GLU A 134 10.46 -28.79 -32.77
N VAL A 135 9.64 -28.05 -33.51
CA VAL A 135 10.10 -27.14 -34.58
C VAL A 135 10.92 -25.99 -33.99
N ILE A 136 10.50 -25.41 -32.84
CA ILE A 136 11.29 -24.38 -32.14
C ILE A 136 12.63 -24.94 -31.65
N ALA A 137 12.64 -26.14 -31.08
CA ALA A 137 13.87 -26.78 -30.62
C ALA A 137 14.84 -27.06 -31.79
N LYS A 138 14.34 -27.62 -32.90
CA LYS A 138 15.12 -27.82 -34.14
C LYS A 138 15.72 -26.50 -34.63
N PHE A 139 14.90 -25.46 -34.79
CA PHE A 139 15.37 -24.15 -35.25
C PHE A 139 16.43 -23.53 -34.33
N THR A 140 16.24 -23.57 -33.01
CA THR A 140 17.19 -22.98 -32.05
C THR A 140 18.52 -23.74 -32.00
N SER A 141 18.48 -25.06 -32.19
CA SER A 141 19.67 -25.92 -32.25
C SER A 141 20.51 -25.75 -33.52
N LEU A 142 20.00 -25.10 -34.58
CA LEU A 142 20.75 -24.81 -35.80
C LEU A 142 22.10 -24.12 -35.53
N SER A 143 22.13 -23.27 -34.49
CA SER A 143 23.33 -22.54 -34.06
C SER A 143 24.45 -23.44 -33.52
N SER A 144 24.11 -24.67 -33.12
CA SER A 144 24.99 -25.63 -32.47
C SER A 144 25.28 -26.87 -33.33
N ILE A 145 24.84 -26.87 -34.60
CA ILE A 145 25.11 -27.97 -35.53
C ILE A 145 26.62 -27.98 -35.85
N SER A 146 27.30 -29.00 -35.35
CA SER A 146 28.73 -29.24 -35.61
C SER A 146 29.00 -30.15 -36.81
N ASP A 147 27.97 -30.82 -37.31
CA ASP A 147 28.11 -31.83 -38.36
C ASP A 147 28.07 -31.19 -39.76
N VAL A 148 29.19 -31.36 -40.46
CA VAL A 148 29.46 -30.84 -41.82
C VAL A 148 28.46 -31.38 -42.85
N ASP A 149 27.85 -32.55 -42.60
CA ASP A 149 26.89 -33.20 -43.48
C ASP A 149 25.54 -32.46 -43.59
N TYR A 150 25.22 -31.57 -42.63
CA TYR A 150 24.01 -30.72 -42.69
C TYR A 150 24.23 -29.37 -43.38
N LEU A 151 25.48 -28.98 -43.67
CA LEU A 151 25.80 -27.69 -44.31
C LEU A 151 25.35 -27.61 -45.78
N THR A 152 24.99 -28.75 -46.40
CA THR A 152 24.43 -28.81 -47.76
C THR A 152 22.91 -28.91 -47.80
N THR A 153 22.26 -29.06 -46.64
CA THR A 153 20.80 -29.26 -46.53
C THR A 153 20.09 -27.91 -46.45
N ASP A 154 18.93 -27.79 -47.09
CA ASP A 154 18.07 -26.62 -46.90
C ASP A 154 17.67 -26.53 -45.43
N LEU A 155 18.21 -25.54 -44.71
CA LEU A 155 17.99 -25.37 -43.27
C LEU A 155 16.53 -25.06 -42.95
N TYR A 156 15.77 -24.51 -43.90
CA TYR A 156 14.35 -24.22 -43.74
C TYR A 156 13.52 -25.52 -43.74
N GLU A 157 13.84 -26.44 -44.66
CA GLU A 157 13.23 -27.77 -44.72
C GLU A 157 13.69 -28.64 -43.54
N TYR A 158 14.99 -28.65 -43.23
CA TYR A 158 15.55 -29.40 -42.11
C TYR A 158 14.92 -29.02 -40.76
N SER A 159 14.57 -27.75 -40.59
CA SER A 159 13.94 -27.26 -39.36
C SER A 159 12.45 -27.57 -39.28
N ASP A 160 11.85 -28.23 -40.28
CA ASP A 160 10.41 -28.49 -40.43
C ASP A 160 9.54 -27.22 -40.43
N ILE A 161 10.13 -26.05 -40.68
CA ILE A 161 9.38 -24.77 -40.67
C ILE A 161 8.38 -24.74 -41.84
N GLU A 162 8.75 -25.28 -43.01
CA GLU A 162 7.85 -25.33 -44.16
C GLU A 162 6.56 -26.09 -43.87
N SER A 163 6.72 -27.30 -43.33
CA SER A 163 5.60 -28.18 -42.92
C SER A 163 4.77 -27.51 -41.84
N PHE A 164 5.42 -26.94 -40.82
CA PHE A 164 4.76 -26.23 -39.74
C PHE A 164 3.92 -25.05 -40.24
N ILE A 165 4.50 -24.18 -41.07
CA ILE A 165 3.82 -22.99 -41.57
C ILE A 165 2.67 -23.35 -42.49
N SER A 166 2.82 -24.38 -43.31
CA SER A 166 1.75 -24.90 -44.18
C SER A 166 0.52 -25.31 -43.38
N GLU A 167 0.72 -25.94 -42.22
CA GLU A 167 -0.37 -26.25 -41.30
C GLU A 167 -0.91 -24.99 -40.59
N ALA A 168 -0.02 -24.16 -40.04
CA ALA A 168 -0.37 -22.98 -39.26
C ALA A 168 -1.17 -21.94 -40.05
N LYS A 169 -0.99 -21.87 -41.38
CA LYS A 169 -1.77 -21.03 -42.30
C LYS A 169 -3.29 -21.32 -42.27
N ASN A 170 -3.72 -22.44 -41.67
CA ASN A 170 -5.13 -22.79 -41.56
C ASN A 170 -5.86 -22.17 -40.35
N SER A 171 -5.15 -21.58 -39.38
CA SER A 171 -5.77 -21.00 -38.17
C SER A 171 -5.08 -19.73 -37.65
N GLY A 172 -5.83 -18.94 -36.87
CA GLY A 172 -5.32 -17.87 -36.02
C GLY A 172 -4.51 -16.77 -36.71
N THR A 173 -3.48 -16.29 -36.02
CA THR A 173 -2.60 -15.19 -36.42
C THR A 173 -1.89 -15.47 -37.75
N ILE A 174 -1.38 -16.69 -37.94
CA ILE A 174 -0.65 -17.07 -39.16
C ILE A 174 -1.61 -17.11 -40.37
N LYS A 175 -2.83 -17.62 -40.21
CA LYS A 175 -3.87 -17.52 -41.25
C LYS A 175 -4.18 -16.06 -41.60
N TYR A 176 -4.30 -15.20 -40.58
CA TYR A 176 -4.58 -13.79 -40.82
C TYR A 176 -3.46 -13.14 -41.63
N LEU A 177 -2.21 -13.28 -41.18
CA LEU A 177 -1.06 -12.68 -41.84
C LEU A 177 -0.85 -13.23 -43.26
N SER A 178 -1.01 -14.55 -43.45
CA SER A 178 -0.87 -15.16 -44.77
C SER A 178 -1.96 -14.72 -45.75
N SER A 179 -3.20 -14.46 -45.28
CA SER A 179 -4.28 -13.97 -46.15
C SER A 179 -4.02 -12.58 -46.76
N GLN A 180 -3.12 -11.80 -46.14
CA GLN A 180 -2.81 -10.43 -46.55
C GLN A 180 -1.54 -10.36 -47.43
N ASN A 181 -0.76 -11.43 -47.50
CA ASN A 181 0.59 -11.44 -48.05
C ASN A 181 0.79 -12.59 -49.02
N LYS A 182 1.74 -12.44 -49.95
CA LYS A 182 2.16 -13.58 -50.77
C LYS A 182 3.06 -14.47 -49.91
N SER A 183 2.90 -15.78 -50.07
CA SER A 183 3.76 -16.76 -49.41
C SER A 183 5.16 -16.71 -50.02
N ASP A 184 6.17 -16.54 -49.19
CA ASP A 184 7.57 -16.75 -49.51
C ASP A 184 8.34 -17.17 -48.25
N ILE A 185 9.57 -17.68 -48.42
CA ILE A 185 10.38 -18.18 -47.30
C ILE A 185 10.62 -17.08 -46.25
N LYS A 186 10.78 -15.83 -46.68
CA LYS A 186 11.05 -14.70 -45.76
C LYS A 186 9.86 -14.40 -44.86
N SER A 187 8.66 -14.34 -45.43
CA SER A 187 7.41 -14.14 -44.69
C SER A 187 7.10 -15.33 -43.80
N ASP A 188 7.36 -16.55 -44.28
CA ASP A 188 7.15 -17.78 -43.50
C ASP A 188 8.09 -17.86 -42.28
N ILE A 189 9.37 -17.49 -42.43
CA ILE A 189 10.30 -17.36 -41.29
C ILE A 189 9.81 -16.30 -40.31
N LEU A 190 9.35 -15.13 -40.78
CA LEU A 190 8.84 -14.09 -39.90
C LEU A 190 7.57 -14.55 -39.16
N PHE A 191 6.64 -15.22 -39.86
CA PHE A 191 5.46 -15.84 -39.26
C PHE A 191 5.88 -16.87 -38.19
N PHE A 192 6.84 -17.75 -38.48
CA PHE A 192 7.36 -18.69 -37.50
C PHE A 192 7.96 -17.99 -36.27
N THR A 193 8.75 -16.93 -36.45
CA THR A 193 9.30 -16.18 -35.32
C THR A 193 8.23 -15.53 -34.44
N THR A 194 7.08 -15.13 -35.00
CA THR A 194 5.96 -14.67 -34.15
C THR A 194 5.47 -15.78 -33.22
N VAL A 195 5.36 -17.02 -33.72
CA VAL A 195 4.95 -18.17 -32.92
C VAL A 195 5.95 -18.43 -31.80
N MET A 196 7.23 -18.47 -32.15
CA MET A 196 8.32 -18.72 -31.20
C MET A 196 8.33 -17.73 -30.04
N TYR A 197 8.18 -16.43 -30.32
CA TYR A 197 8.26 -15.41 -29.28
C TYR A 197 6.95 -15.18 -28.53
N SER A 198 5.83 -15.71 -29.01
CA SER A 198 4.51 -15.43 -28.42
C SER A 198 3.84 -16.64 -27.77
N LYS A 199 4.47 -17.82 -27.78
CA LYS A 199 3.96 -19.01 -27.08
C LYS A 199 3.55 -18.76 -25.63
N ASN A 200 4.44 -18.21 -24.79
CA ASN A 200 4.08 -17.94 -23.40
C ASN A 200 3.01 -16.85 -23.28
N LEU A 201 2.99 -15.89 -24.20
CA LEU A 201 1.95 -14.85 -24.23
C LEU A 201 0.59 -15.48 -24.55
N PHE A 202 0.56 -16.48 -25.43
CA PHE A 202 -0.62 -17.32 -25.67
C PHE A 202 -1.07 -18.06 -24.41
N GLU A 203 -0.16 -18.70 -23.69
CA GLU A 203 -0.52 -19.42 -22.47
C GLU A 203 -1.09 -18.48 -21.40
N ILE A 204 -0.44 -17.34 -21.16
CA ILE A 204 -0.88 -16.32 -20.19
C ILE A 204 -2.21 -15.69 -20.62
N GLY A 205 -2.30 -15.24 -21.87
CA GLY A 205 -3.47 -14.55 -22.41
C GLY A 205 -4.72 -15.42 -22.47
N ASN A 206 -4.57 -16.75 -22.54
CA ASN A 206 -5.67 -17.72 -22.50
C ASN A 206 -5.90 -18.35 -21.12
N GLY A 207 -5.16 -17.93 -20.08
CA GLY A 207 -5.31 -18.48 -18.73
C GLY A 207 -4.89 -19.95 -18.61
N LEU A 208 -3.98 -20.40 -19.48
CA LEU A 208 -3.39 -21.74 -19.43
C LEU A 208 -2.17 -21.78 -18.50
N SER A 209 -1.57 -20.62 -18.22
CA SER A 209 -0.45 -20.46 -17.31
C SER A 209 -0.59 -19.18 -16.48
N ASP A 210 -0.21 -19.25 -15.21
CA ASP A 210 -0.02 -18.06 -14.39
C ASP A 210 1.26 -17.31 -14.77
N ILE A 211 1.32 -16.03 -14.39
CA ILE A 211 2.54 -15.24 -14.49
C ILE A 211 3.53 -15.68 -13.40
N GLY A 212 4.62 -16.31 -13.83
CA GLY A 212 5.72 -16.72 -12.95
C GLY A 212 6.52 -15.54 -12.37
N GLU A 213 7.53 -15.86 -11.54
CA GLU A 213 8.36 -14.84 -10.87
C GLU A 213 9.32 -14.10 -11.82
N ASN A 214 9.65 -14.69 -12.98
CA ASN A 214 10.59 -14.09 -13.92
C ASN A 214 9.85 -13.21 -14.95
N LEU A 215 9.41 -12.02 -14.51
CA LEU A 215 8.75 -11.05 -15.40
C LEU A 215 9.65 -10.53 -16.52
N ASN A 216 10.98 -10.58 -16.34
CA ASN A 216 11.93 -10.21 -17.41
C ASN A 216 11.81 -11.12 -18.64
N LYS A 217 11.52 -12.41 -18.44
CA LYS A 217 11.27 -13.36 -19.54
C LYS A 217 10.05 -12.92 -20.36
N ILE A 218 8.97 -12.54 -19.68
CA ILE A 218 7.74 -12.05 -20.32
C ILE A 218 8.01 -10.74 -21.05
N TYR A 219 8.73 -9.80 -20.43
CA TYR A 219 9.08 -8.54 -21.07
C TYR A 219 9.93 -8.75 -22.33
N ALA A 220 10.93 -9.63 -22.26
CA ALA A 220 11.77 -9.97 -23.41
C ALA A 220 10.94 -10.54 -24.57
N GLN A 221 9.92 -11.35 -24.28
CA GLN A 221 8.98 -11.86 -25.28
C GLN A 221 8.12 -10.76 -25.90
N ILE A 222 7.60 -9.84 -25.08
CA ILE A 222 6.85 -8.66 -25.55
C ILE A 222 7.73 -7.79 -26.46
N VAL A 223 8.98 -7.55 -26.07
CA VAL A 223 9.94 -6.81 -26.90
C VAL A 223 10.21 -7.56 -28.21
N SER A 224 10.48 -8.86 -28.12
CA SER A 224 10.82 -9.68 -29.30
C SER A 224 9.67 -9.76 -30.30
N ILE A 225 8.43 -9.98 -29.86
CA ILE A 225 7.28 -9.98 -30.76
C ILE A 225 7.07 -8.59 -31.38
N THR A 226 7.25 -7.52 -30.60
CA THR A 226 7.16 -6.14 -31.09
C THR A 226 8.18 -5.90 -32.21
N ASP A 227 9.42 -6.32 -32.03
CA ASP A 227 10.48 -6.19 -33.02
C ASP A 227 10.24 -7.06 -34.27
N VAL A 228 9.68 -8.27 -34.11
CA VAL A 228 9.28 -9.11 -35.26
C VAL A 228 8.25 -8.38 -36.12
N TYR A 229 7.21 -7.80 -35.53
CA TYR A 229 6.19 -7.05 -36.28
C TYR A 229 6.76 -5.77 -36.91
N LYS A 230 7.68 -5.08 -36.23
CA LYS A 230 8.41 -3.95 -36.81
C LYS A 230 9.19 -4.37 -38.06
N ASN A 231 9.87 -5.51 -37.98
CA ASN A 231 10.65 -6.06 -39.09
C ASN A 231 9.75 -6.50 -40.24
N MET A 232 8.61 -7.14 -39.96
CA MET A 232 7.60 -7.48 -40.97
C MET A 232 7.18 -6.24 -41.77
N GLU A 233 6.76 -5.17 -41.08
CA GLU A 233 6.33 -3.94 -41.73
C GLU A 233 7.45 -3.27 -42.51
N THR A 234 8.68 -3.25 -41.96
CA THR A 234 9.87 -2.72 -42.64
C THR A 234 10.19 -3.48 -43.92
N PHE A 235 9.92 -4.79 -43.95
CA PHE A 235 10.10 -5.64 -45.12
C PHE A 235 8.91 -5.64 -46.09
N GLY A 236 7.90 -4.81 -45.85
CA GLY A 236 6.73 -4.68 -46.72
C GLY A 236 5.66 -5.75 -46.51
N ILE A 237 5.74 -6.53 -45.43
CA ILE A 237 4.69 -7.47 -45.03
C ILE A 237 3.54 -6.67 -44.41
N LYS A 238 2.32 -6.89 -44.92
CA LYS A 238 1.10 -6.26 -44.45
C LYS A 238 0.62 -6.93 -43.17
N THR A 239 0.73 -6.22 -42.05
CA THR A 239 0.29 -6.67 -40.71
C THR A 239 -1.15 -6.24 -40.38
N GLY A 240 -1.69 -5.24 -41.09
CA GLY A 240 -3.09 -4.81 -40.97
C GLY A 240 -3.47 -4.41 -39.54
N LYS A 241 -4.47 -5.08 -38.96
CA LYS A 241 -4.90 -4.81 -37.57
C LYS A 241 -3.87 -5.23 -36.53
N LEU A 242 -2.96 -6.14 -36.89
CA LEU A 242 -1.89 -6.64 -36.04
C LEU A 242 -0.64 -5.76 -36.18
N SER A 243 -0.77 -4.45 -36.11
CA SER A 243 0.34 -3.55 -36.37
C SER A 243 1.38 -3.52 -35.25
N TYR A 244 2.63 -3.25 -35.62
CA TYR A 244 3.72 -2.95 -34.67
C TYR A 244 3.33 -1.82 -33.69
N SER A 245 2.67 -0.77 -34.18
CA SER A 245 2.24 0.36 -33.34
C SER A 245 1.32 -0.04 -32.20
N ASN A 246 0.52 -1.10 -32.38
CA ASN A 246 -0.35 -1.61 -31.32
C ASN A 246 0.47 -2.40 -30.29
N LEU A 247 1.45 -3.21 -30.71
CA LEU A 247 2.36 -3.92 -29.79
C LEU A 247 3.27 -2.97 -29.00
N GLU A 248 3.63 -1.80 -29.56
CA GLU A 248 4.32 -0.74 -28.80
C GLU A 248 3.53 -0.32 -27.55
N ASN A 249 2.19 -0.32 -27.61
CA ASN A 249 1.36 0.00 -26.46
C ASN A 249 1.44 -1.11 -25.39
N LEU A 250 1.41 -2.39 -25.79
CA LEU A 250 1.65 -3.50 -24.86
C LEU A 250 3.01 -3.33 -24.17
N LYS A 251 4.08 -3.12 -24.94
CA LYS A 251 5.43 -2.89 -24.41
C LYS A 251 5.50 -1.71 -23.44
N LYS A 252 4.87 -0.59 -23.79
CA LYS A 252 4.82 0.64 -22.99
C LYS A 252 4.04 0.45 -21.69
N ASN A 253 2.93 -0.27 -21.72
CA ASN A 253 2.06 -0.48 -20.56
C ASN A 253 2.61 -1.55 -19.62
N SER A 254 3.30 -2.57 -20.14
CA SER A 254 3.91 -3.62 -19.32
C SER A 254 5.18 -3.17 -18.58
N LEU A 255 5.97 -2.27 -19.16
CA LEU A 255 7.27 -1.88 -18.56
C LEU A 255 7.14 -1.27 -17.14
N PRO A 256 6.22 -0.31 -16.86
CA PRO A 256 6.05 0.23 -15.51
C PRO A 256 5.67 -0.83 -14.49
N LEU A 257 4.77 -1.75 -14.86
CA LEU A 257 4.33 -2.86 -14.00
C LEU A 257 5.50 -3.76 -13.62
N ILE A 258 6.30 -4.16 -14.61
CA ILE A 258 7.45 -5.05 -14.40
C ILE A 258 8.52 -4.37 -13.54
N ARG A 259 8.75 -3.08 -13.76
CA ARG A 259 9.67 -2.28 -12.95
C ARG A 259 9.23 -2.21 -11.49
N GLU A 260 7.97 -1.86 -11.26
CA GLU A 260 7.39 -1.77 -9.91
C GLU A 260 7.49 -3.11 -9.17
N TYR A 261 7.22 -4.23 -9.85
CA TYR A 261 7.35 -5.56 -9.26
C TYR A 261 8.77 -5.87 -8.76
N PHE A 262 9.80 -5.54 -9.55
CA PHE A 262 11.19 -5.78 -9.14
C PHE A 262 11.68 -4.79 -8.08
N GLU A 263 11.19 -3.54 -8.11
CA GLU A 263 11.44 -2.57 -7.03
C GLU A 263 10.85 -3.09 -5.71
N ASN A 264 9.58 -3.51 -5.71
CA ASN A 264 8.92 -4.12 -4.55
C ASN A 264 9.66 -5.37 -4.07
N LYS A 265 10.09 -6.25 -4.99
CA LYS A 265 10.84 -7.45 -4.65
C LYS A 265 12.16 -7.12 -3.94
N GLY A 266 12.90 -6.13 -4.41
CA GLY A 266 14.14 -5.69 -3.76
C GLY A 266 13.91 -5.13 -2.35
N VAL A 267 12.81 -4.39 -2.16
CA VAL A 267 12.41 -3.89 -0.82
C VAL A 267 12.01 -5.05 0.09
N ILE A 268 11.20 -5.99 -0.38
CA ILE A 268 10.79 -7.19 0.37
C ILE A 268 12.02 -7.96 0.86
N GLU A 269 12.95 -8.29 -0.04
CA GLU A 269 14.18 -9.03 0.30
C GLU A 269 15.02 -8.27 1.36
N SER A 270 15.08 -6.94 1.24
CA SER A 270 15.78 -6.10 2.21
C SER A 270 15.10 -6.12 3.58
N LEU A 271 13.78 -5.96 3.64
CA LEU A 271 13.00 -5.97 4.89
C LEU A 271 13.01 -7.34 5.57
N GLU A 272 12.92 -8.42 4.81
CA GLU A 272 13.01 -9.79 5.33
C GLU A 272 14.39 -10.05 5.96
N SER A 273 15.47 -9.60 5.31
CA SER A 273 16.83 -9.74 5.85
C SER A 273 17.04 -8.97 7.16
N LEU A 274 16.46 -7.76 7.29
CA LEU A 274 16.49 -6.98 8.53
C LEU A 274 15.74 -7.67 9.68
N GLY A 275 14.64 -8.37 9.36
CA GLY A 275 13.90 -9.16 10.33
C GLY A 275 14.70 -10.34 10.88
N GLU A 276 15.37 -11.09 10.00
CA GLU A 276 16.19 -12.25 10.38
C GLU A 276 17.42 -11.87 11.21
N ASP A 277 18.07 -10.74 10.89
CA ASP A 277 19.25 -10.30 11.64
C ASP A 277 18.85 -9.77 13.02
N ASN A 278 17.70 -9.12 13.18
CA ASN A 278 17.18 -8.68 14.48
C ASN A 278 16.77 -9.84 15.41
N GLU A 279 16.40 -11.00 14.88
CA GLU A 279 16.14 -12.21 15.70
C GLU A 279 17.44 -12.87 16.20
N LYS A 280 18.57 -12.73 15.49
CA LYS A 280 19.86 -13.31 15.91
C LYS A 280 20.55 -12.55 17.06
N PHE A 281 20.13 -11.31 17.34
CA PHE A 281 20.69 -10.46 18.41
C PHE A 281 19.81 -10.38 19.67
N LYS A 282 18.66 -11.08 19.71
CA LYS A 282 17.84 -11.26 20.92
C LYS A 282 18.23 -12.53 21.68
#